data_AF-A0A7X8LI87-F1
#
_entry.id   AF-A0A7X8LI87-F1
#
_cell.length_a   1.000
_cell.length_b   1.000
_cell.length_c   1.000
_cell.angle_alpha   90.00
_cell.angle_beta   90.00
_cell.angle_gamma   90.00
#
_symmetry.space_group_name_H-M   'P 1'
#
loop_
_entity.id
_entity.type
_entity.pdbx_description
1 polymer ?
#
loop_
_entity_poly.entity_id
_entity_poly.type
_entity_poly.pdbx_seq_one_letter_code
_entity_poly.pdbx_strand_id
1 'polypeptide(L)'
;MWGLKVGTRYYWQVSYTVNGLKTSSAIATFNTENHAPRLMRVGGAEDGPNPIPYRGVLNMRDIGGYHTKYGRRVRQGLIYRSAGLNNNATVVYHDLEELATMPQYRELYKQHIDRQRTLTVALDSARKSLLDPHLTTLIPYPLHHSWTAFRPDENKLDATTGPLLDALKTIPQTLLGAAPETMTTSRHGATFFAEPREADPAIFMQEFDSPSNGYIQLGCGADWFWDIRINGVKVFDKLSGNTIAPVSATNYTLHIPVKKGRNLIVALVRSGCASWTWCCGSAEPVDSQAAVEKMIEHLETATKETLKVVKERHPGASRLDESTIDYLRNHLGIKTDIDFRKDQECYGMTESPLGPDVAWLRHCATAYGRSHQPVGHEFFRNFFRAILDRNIYPFIMHCIGGKDRTGSITLILHGLLGVSEEELFLEWEMSGFFEYSPGFDHEGCFYYLTRGFDTYPGADINEKIEAYALQCGITPSEIEAFRDLMLE
;
A
#
# COMPACT_ATOMS: atom_id res chain seq x y z
N MET A 1 -3.41 -12.24 -27.35
CA MET A 1 -3.89 -10.92 -26.89
C MET A 1 -5.42 -10.90 -26.93
N TRP A 2 -6.05 -10.69 -25.78
CA TRP A 2 -7.51 -10.67 -25.64
C TRP A 2 -7.92 -9.33 -25.04
N GLY A 3 -8.94 -8.73 -25.63
CA GLY A 3 -9.44 -7.42 -25.21
C GLY A 3 -10.55 -7.01 -26.14
N LEU A 4 -11.65 -7.74 -26.17
CA LEU A 4 -12.85 -7.32 -26.90
C LEU A 4 -13.72 -6.51 -25.94
N LYS A 5 -14.43 -5.49 -26.45
CA LYS A 5 -15.38 -4.70 -25.67
C LYS A 5 -16.51 -5.60 -25.18
N VAL A 6 -16.91 -5.46 -23.92
CA VAL A 6 -18.04 -6.19 -23.34
C VAL A 6 -19.35 -5.78 -24.01
N GLY A 7 -20.33 -6.69 -24.02
CA GLY A 7 -21.63 -6.51 -24.66
C GLY A 7 -21.56 -6.07 -26.12
N THR A 8 -20.53 -6.48 -26.88
CA THR A 8 -20.28 -6.04 -28.25
C THR A 8 -20.36 -7.21 -29.22
N ARG A 9 -21.02 -7.00 -30.35
CA ARG A 9 -21.04 -7.95 -31.46
C ARG A 9 -19.79 -7.78 -32.32
N TYR A 10 -19.08 -8.88 -32.53
CA TYR A 10 -17.91 -8.94 -33.39
C TYR A 10 -18.20 -9.77 -34.63
N TYR A 11 -17.53 -9.39 -35.71
CA TYR A 11 -17.57 -10.03 -37.03
C TYR A 11 -16.17 -10.52 -37.36
N TRP A 12 -16.03 -11.74 -37.85
CA TRP A 12 -14.73 -12.30 -38.23
C TRP A 12 -14.81 -13.09 -39.52
N GLN A 13 -13.69 -13.16 -40.22
CA GLN A 13 -13.51 -13.88 -41.47
C GLN A 13 -12.07 -14.41 -41.52
N VAL A 14 -11.89 -15.61 -42.07
CA VAL A 14 -10.55 -16.18 -42.30
C VAL A 14 -10.23 -16.08 -43.78
N SER A 15 -9.08 -15.50 -44.10
CA SER A 15 -8.52 -15.49 -45.45
C SER A 15 -7.27 -16.36 -45.51
N TYR A 16 -7.14 -17.17 -46.56
CA TYR A 16 -5.93 -17.95 -46.82
C TYR A 16 -5.47 -17.73 -48.26
N THR A 17 -4.16 -17.85 -48.50
CA THR A 17 -3.57 -17.74 -49.84
C THR A 17 -2.82 -19.02 -50.17
N VAL A 18 -3.19 -19.68 -51.27
CA VAL A 18 -2.49 -20.87 -51.78
C VAL A 18 -2.14 -20.60 -53.24
N ASN A 19 -0.85 -20.77 -53.59
CA ASN A 19 -0.33 -20.52 -54.94
C ASN A 19 -0.71 -19.13 -55.50
N GLY A 20 -0.76 -18.10 -54.65
CA GLY A 20 -1.15 -16.73 -55.03
C GLY A 20 -2.65 -16.48 -55.16
N LEU A 21 -3.50 -17.50 -55.04
CA LEU A 21 -4.96 -17.34 -55.00
C LEU A 21 -5.42 -17.15 -53.55
N LYS A 22 -6.00 -15.97 -53.28
CA LYS A 22 -6.57 -15.61 -51.97
C LYS A 22 -8.06 -15.96 -51.95
N THR A 23 -8.46 -16.80 -51.01
CA THR A 23 -9.87 -17.14 -50.74
C THR A 23 -10.21 -16.79 -49.30
N SER A 24 -11.46 -16.42 -49.03
CA SER A 24 -11.94 -16.11 -47.68
C SER A 24 -13.20 -16.89 -47.31
N SER A 25 -13.38 -17.19 -46.03
CA SER A 25 -14.60 -17.80 -45.50
C SER A 25 -15.81 -16.86 -45.61
N ALA A 26 -17.01 -17.34 -45.29
CA ALA A 26 -18.11 -16.43 -44.96
C ALA A 26 -17.77 -15.59 -43.71
N ILE A 27 -18.40 -14.42 -43.56
CA ILE A 27 -18.31 -13.63 -42.34
C ILE A 27 -19.17 -14.33 -41.27
N ALA A 28 -18.55 -14.65 -40.14
CA ALA A 28 -19.21 -15.18 -38.96
C ALA A 28 -19.28 -14.11 -37.85
N THR A 29 -20.15 -14.32 -36.87
CA THR A 29 -20.38 -13.35 -35.79
C THR A 29 -20.47 -14.01 -34.42
N PHE A 30 -20.06 -13.29 -33.38
CA PHE A 30 -20.30 -13.65 -31.99
C PHE A 30 -20.56 -12.39 -31.15
N ASN A 31 -21.12 -12.54 -29.96
CA ASN A 31 -21.24 -11.45 -29.00
C ASN A 31 -20.38 -11.76 -27.78
N THR A 32 -19.66 -10.77 -27.28
CA THR A 32 -19.03 -10.89 -25.96
C THR A 32 -20.09 -10.84 -24.87
N GLU A 33 -19.80 -11.42 -23.72
CA GLU A 33 -20.63 -11.29 -22.53
C GLU A 33 -20.83 -9.81 -22.16
N ASN A 34 -22.00 -9.49 -21.62
CA ASN A 34 -22.38 -8.13 -21.23
C ASN A 34 -22.23 -7.92 -19.72
N HIS A 35 -21.08 -8.28 -19.18
CA HIS A 35 -20.71 -7.96 -17.80
C HIS A 35 -19.26 -7.49 -17.77
N ALA A 36 -18.99 -6.50 -16.92
CA ALA A 36 -17.65 -5.97 -16.66
C ALA A 36 -16.99 -6.76 -15.51
N PRO A 37 -15.67 -6.62 -15.28
CA PRO A 37 -14.68 -5.85 -16.05
C PRO A 37 -14.29 -6.50 -17.37
N ARG A 38 -13.80 -5.67 -18.30
CA ARG A 38 -13.00 -6.14 -19.44
C ARG A 38 -11.56 -6.36 -18.98
N LEU A 39 -11.24 -7.58 -18.56
CA LEU A 39 -9.87 -8.01 -18.27
C LEU A 39 -9.05 -8.06 -19.56
N MET A 40 -7.87 -7.44 -19.55
CA MET A 40 -7.03 -7.35 -20.74
C MET A 40 -5.68 -8.02 -20.51
N ARG A 41 -5.26 -8.82 -21.49
CA ARG A 41 -3.90 -9.39 -21.52
C ARG A 41 -3.14 -8.82 -22.70
N VAL A 42 -2.18 -7.94 -22.39
CA VAL A 42 -1.37 -7.20 -23.37
C VAL A 42 0.10 -7.50 -23.13
N GLY A 43 0.73 -8.16 -24.10
CA GLY A 43 2.10 -8.68 -23.97
C GLY A 43 2.22 -9.93 -23.08
N GLY A 44 3.44 -10.47 -23.02
CA GLY A 44 3.78 -11.71 -22.29
C GLY A 44 3.57 -12.97 -23.13
N ALA A 45 4.62 -13.80 -23.25
CA ALA A 45 4.58 -15.01 -24.07
C ALA A 45 3.52 -16.01 -23.56
N GLU A 46 2.71 -16.53 -24.48
CA GLU A 46 1.72 -17.60 -24.24
C GLU A 46 2.35 -19.01 -24.32
N ASP A 47 3.46 -19.18 -25.06
CA ASP A 47 3.88 -20.51 -25.54
C ASP A 47 5.36 -20.86 -25.27
N GLY A 48 5.81 -20.76 -24.01
CA GLY A 48 7.15 -21.21 -23.60
C GLY A 48 7.09 -22.09 -22.34
N PRO A 49 8.03 -23.04 -22.16
CA PRO A 49 8.03 -23.97 -21.02
C PRO A 49 8.24 -23.29 -19.65
N ASN A 50 8.55 -21.98 -19.64
CA ASN A 50 8.52 -21.11 -18.47
C ASN A 50 7.67 -19.88 -18.81
N PRO A 51 6.38 -19.81 -18.43
CA PRO A 51 5.65 -18.55 -18.43
C PRO A 51 6.43 -17.58 -17.55
N ILE A 52 6.95 -16.49 -18.12
CA ILE A 52 7.56 -15.43 -17.31
C ILE A 52 6.39 -14.56 -16.85
N PRO A 53 5.97 -14.62 -15.57
CA PRO A 53 4.77 -13.92 -15.09
C PRO A 53 4.89 -12.38 -15.13
N TYR A 54 6.06 -11.85 -15.51
CA TYR A 54 6.39 -10.42 -15.47
C TYR A 54 6.64 -9.77 -16.84
N ARG A 55 6.28 -10.42 -17.97
CA ARG A 55 6.36 -9.79 -19.30
C ARG A 55 4.99 -9.25 -19.72
N GLY A 56 4.95 -8.01 -20.21
CA GLY A 56 3.72 -7.33 -20.65
C GLY A 56 3.13 -6.35 -19.62
N VAL A 57 1.90 -5.90 -19.87
CA VAL A 57 1.16 -5.00 -18.98
C VAL A 57 0.38 -5.83 -17.97
N LEU A 58 0.78 -5.66 -16.72
CA LEU A 58 0.23 -6.37 -15.57
C LEU A 58 -1.03 -5.67 -15.05
N ASN A 59 -1.96 -6.43 -14.48
CA ASN A 59 -3.21 -5.92 -13.89
C ASN A 59 -4.05 -5.01 -14.82
N MET A 60 -4.02 -5.25 -16.13
CA MET A 60 -4.60 -4.34 -17.12
C MET A 60 -6.12 -4.52 -17.29
N ARG A 61 -6.87 -3.43 -17.23
CA ARG A 61 -8.32 -3.38 -17.43
C ARG A 61 -8.77 -2.11 -18.12
N ASP A 62 -9.84 -2.21 -18.89
CA ASP A 62 -10.67 -1.07 -19.26
C ASP A 62 -11.64 -0.81 -18.11
N ILE A 63 -11.74 0.42 -17.60
CA ILE A 63 -12.71 0.72 -16.52
C ILE A 63 -14.14 0.84 -17.06
N GLY A 64 -14.33 0.80 -18.38
CA GLY A 64 -15.65 0.82 -19.00
C GLY A 64 -16.40 -0.50 -18.95
N GLY A 65 -17.67 -0.46 -19.35
CA GLY A 65 -18.54 -1.62 -19.48
C GLY A 65 -19.54 -1.81 -18.34
N TYR A 66 -19.33 -1.14 -17.20
CA TYR A 66 -20.21 -1.24 -16.03
C TYR A 66 -21.57 -0.58 -16.26
N HIS A 67 -22.62 -1.24 -15.77
CA HIS A 67 -23.95 -0.65 -15.67
C HIS A 67 -24.01 0.32 -14.48
N THR A 68 -24.83 1.36 -14.60
CA THR A 68 -24.93 2.42 -13.59
C THR A 68 -26.38 2.62 -13.15
N LYS A 69 -26.57 3.20 -11.96
CA LYS A 69 -27.90 3.58 -11.45
C LYS A 69 -28.65 4.59 -12.33
N TYR A 70 -27.96 5.22 -13.27
CA TYR A 70 -28.52 6.15 -14.25
C TYR A 70 -29.09 5.47 -15.51
N GLY A 71 -29.08 4.13 -15.57
CA GLY A 71 -29.54 3.38 -16.75
C GLY A 71 -28.61 3.49 -17.97
N ARG A 72 -27.44 4.11 -17.81
CA ARG A 72 -26.37 4.23 -18.82
C ARG A 72 -25.22 3.28 -18.50
N ARG A 73 -24.35 3.05 -19.47
CA ARG A 73 -23.15 2.23 -19.30
C ARG A 73 -21.90 3.12 -19.24
N VAL A 74 -20.90 2.73 -18.45
CA VAL A 74 -19.59 3.38 -18.52
C VAL A 74 -18.95 3.08 -19.88
N ARG A 75 -18.53 4.12 -20.60
CA ARG A 75 -17.92 4.05 -21.93
C ARG A 75 -16.64 3.22 -21.90
N GLN A 76 -16.52 2.33 -22.87
CA GLN A 76 -15.36 1.46 -23.04
C GLN A 76 -14.30 2.09 -23.95
N GLY A 77 -13.04 1.93 -23.57
CA GLY A 77 -11.88 2.34 -24.36
C GLY A 77 -11.45 3.79 -24.17
N LEU A 78 -11.87 4.42 -23.06
CA LEU A 78 -11.45 5.77 -22.69
C LEU A 78 -10.37 5.75 -21.62
N ILE A 79 -10.59 5.01 -20.53
CA ILE A 79 -9.67 4.92 -19.40
C ILE A 79 -9.29 3.48 -19.17
N TYR A 80 -7.99 3.24 -19.22
CA TYR A 80 -7.40 1.96 -18.86
C TYR A 80 -6.67 2.08 -17.53
N ARG A 81 -6.68 1.03 -16.73
CA ARG A 81 -5.85 0.91 -15.53
C ARG A 81 -4.88 -0.24 -15.64
N SER A 82 -3.72 -0.13 -15.02
CA SER A 82 -2.72 -1.21 -14.96
C SER A 82 -1.78 -1.07 -13.78
N ALA A 83 -0.90 -2.06 -13.62
CA ALA A 83 0.37 -1.93 -12.90
C ALA A 83 1.39 -1.11 -13.73
N GLY A 84 2.52 -0.79 -13.11
CA GLY A 84 3.55 0.04 -13.72
C GLY A 84 4.14 -0.56 -15.00
N LEU A 85 4.35 0.31 -15.99
CA LEU A 85 4.81 -0.05 -17.34
C LEU A 85 6.31 -0.37 -17.41
N ASN A 86 7.07 -0.07 -16.35
CA ASN A 86 8.48 -0.40 -16.21
C ASN A 86 8.75 -1.17 -14.92
N ASN A 87 9.93 -1.79 -14.86
CA ASN A 87 10.43 -2.34 -13.61
C ASN A 87 10.66 -1.22 -12.59
N ASN A 88 10.61 -1.56 -11.31
CA ASN A 88 11.16 -0.69 -10.29
C ASN A 88 12.63 -0.43 -10.59
N ALA A 89 13.15 0.71 -10.14
CA ALA A 89 14.54 1.04 -10.40
C ALA A 89 15.53 0.08 -9.78
N THR A 90 16.72 0.12 -10.38
CA THR A 90 17.91 -0.31 -9.68
C THR A 90 18.37 0.82 -8.77
N VAL A 91 18.49 0.50 -7.48
CA VAL A 91 19.01 1.41 -6.47
C VAL A 91 20.43 0.96 -6.14
N VAL A 92 21.39 1.84 -6.35
CA VAL A 92 22.77 1.62 -5.95
C VAL A 92 22.93 2.20 -4.56
N TYR A 93 23.46 1.42 -3.62
CA TYR A 93 23.71 1.85 -2.26
C TYR A 93 25.19 2.13 -2.04
N HIS A 94 25.50 3.08 -1.16
CA HIS A 94 26.83 3.17 -0.59
C HIS A 94 27.10 1.99 0.34
N ASP A 95 28.33 1.50 0.34
CA ASP A 95 28.79 0.60 1.39
C ASP A 95 29.19 1.38 2.66
N LEU A 96 29.46 0.65 3.75
CA LEU A 96 29.82 1.24 5.03
C LEU A 96 31.14 2.01 5.00
N GLU A 97 32.12 1.54 4.21
CA GLU A 97 33.45 2.14 4.13
C GLU A 97 33.36 3.45 3.36
N GLU A 98 32.62 3.48 2.26
CA GLU A 98 32.27 4.69 1.52
C GLU A 98 31.60 5.72 2.44
N LEU A 99 30.54 5.34 3.17
CA LEU A 99 29.79 6.26 4.02
C LEU A 99 30.63 6.86 5.16
N ALA A 100 31.50 6.07 5.79
CA ALA A 100 32.34 6.52 6.89
C ALA A 100 33.27 7.68 6.49
N THR A 101 33.63 7.75 5.20
CA THR A 101 34.53 8.78 4.66
C THR A 101 33.81 10.04 4.16
N MET A 102 32.47 10.02 4.02
CA MET A 102 31.69 11.11 3.43
C MET A 102 31.11 12.06 4.50
N PRO A 103 31.63 13.29 4.68
CA PRO A 103 31.20 14.19 5.74
C PRO A 103 29.72 14.55 5.71
N GLN A 104 29.15 14.68 4.51
CA GLN A 104 27.73 14.98 4.29
C GLN A 104 26.78 13.86 4.76
N TYR A 105 27.28 12.62 4.86
CA TYR A 105 26.51 11.47 5.34
C TYR A 105 26.89 11.04 6.75
N ARG A 106 27.77 11.78 7.44
CA ARG A 106 28.26 11.40 8.78
C ARG A 106 27.13 11.17 9.78
N GLU A 107 26.10 12.01 9.76
CA GLU A 107 24.98 11.88 10.70
C GLU A 107 24.09 10.68 10.36
N LEU A 108 23.80 10.49 9.07
CA LEU A 108 23.08 9.32 8.57
C LEU A 108 23.84 8.01 8.88
N TYR A 109 25.16 8.00 8.68
CA TYR A 109 26.04 6.89 9.05
C TYR A 109 25.98 6.58 10.55
N LYS A 110 26.05 7.59 11.42
CA LYS A 110 25.90 7.38 12.88
C LYS A 110 24.55 6.77 13.22
N GLN A 111 23.45 7.29 12.65
CA GLN A 111 22.11 6.74 12.85
C GLN A 111 22.03 5.26 12.42
N HIS A 112 22.65 4.92 11.30
CA HIS A 112 22.74 3.56 10.78
C HIS A 112 23.55 2.62 11.68
N ILE A 113 24.69 3.07 12.21
CA ILE A 113 25.52 2.31 13.16
C ILE A 113 24.82 2.12 14.51
N ASP A 114 24.19 3.17 15.04
CA ASP A 114 23.42 3.05 16.28
C ASP A 114 22.24 2.09 16.12
N ARG A 115 21.56 2.13 14.96
CA ARG A 115 20.49 1.19 14.61
C ARG A 115 21.00 -0.25 14.54
N GLN A 116 22.13 -0.51 13.87
CA GLN A 116 22.81 -1.81 13.88
C GLN A 116 23.13 -2.29 15.30
N ARG A 117 23.66 -1.40 16.15
CA ARG A 117 23.99 -1.72 17.54
C ARG A 117 22.76 -2.15 18.32
N THR A 118 21.67 -1.37 18.26
CA THR A 118 20.43 -1.69 18.99
C THR A 118 19.81 -3.00 18.53
N LEU A 119 19.85 -3.31 17.24
CA LEU A 119 19.36 -4.59 16.71
C LEU A 119 20.21 -5.77 17.14
N THR A 120 21.53 -5.59 17.16
CA THR A 120 22.45 -6.61 17.70
C THR A 120 22.12 -6.92 19.16
N VAL A 121 21.88 -5.90 19.98
CA VAL A 121 21.46 -6.08 21.39
C VAL A 121 20.11 -6.82 21.49
N ALA A 122 19.13 -6.47 20.66
CA ALA A 122 17.83 -7.14 20.63
C ALA A 122 17.97 -8.62 20.21
N LEU A 123 18.79 -8.90 19.19
CA LEU A 123 19.05 -10.25 18.69
C LEU A 123 19.72 -11.12 19.77
N ASP A 124 20.72 -10.58 20.47
CA ASP A 124 21.37 -11.25 21.59
C ASP A 124 20.40 -11.51 22.75
N SER A 125 19.51 -10.55 23.04
CA SER A 125 18.46 -10.72 24.05
C SER A 125 17.47 -11.83 23.66
N ALA A 126 17.04 -11.88 22.40
CA ALA A 126 16.13 -12.92 21.90
C ALA A 126 16.77 -14.31 21.98
N ARG A 127 18.05 -14.44 21.57
CA ARG A 127 18.81 -15.70 21.71
C ARG A 127 18.96 -16.14 23.16
N LYS A 128 19.16 -15.21 24.10
CA LYS A 128 19.21 -15.53 25.54
C LYS A 128 17.85 -16.03 26.08
N SER A 129 16.72 -15.53 25.57
CA SER A 129 15.39 -16.00 25.96
C SER A 129 15.18 -17.49 25.69
N LEU A 130 15.83 -18.08 24.68
CA LEU A 130 15.76 -19.52 24.42
C LEU A 130 16.35 -20.37 25.55
N LEU A 131 17.18 -19.77 26.41
CA LEU A 131 17.80 -20.40 27.56
C LEU A 131 17.10 -20.02 28.89
N ASP A 132 16.03 -19.22 28.85
CA ASP A 132 15.32 -18.78 30.05
C ASP A 132 14.46 -19.94 30.60
N PRO A 133 14.63 -20.35 31.87
CA PRO A 133 13.82 -21.40 32.48
C PRO A 133 12.32 -21.06 32.55
N HIS A 134 11.95 -19.77 32.42
CA HIS A 134 10.58 -19.30 32.40
C HIS A 134 10.00 -19.14 30.99
N LEU A 135 10.71 -19.54 29.93
CA LEU A 135 10.29 -19.37 28.52
C LEU A 135 8.83 -19.81 28.26
N THR A 136 8.44 -20.94 28.86
CA THR A 136 7.10 -21.54 28.71
C THR A 136 6.09 -21.07 29.76
N THR A 137 6.50 -20.22 30.70
CA THR A 137 5.62 -19.64 31.72
C THR A 137 4.81 -18.49 31.10
N LEU A 138 3.65 -18.81 30.53
CA LEU A 138 2.77 -17.83 29.92
C LEU A 138 1.95 -17.07 30.96
N ILE A 139 2.09 -15.75 30.96
CA ILE A 139 1.29 -14.82 31.75
C ILE A 139 0.07 -14.40 30.93
N PRO A 140 -1.16 -14.47 31.48
CA PRO A 140 -2.35 -13.98 30.80
C PRO A 140 -2.19 -12.53 30.35
N TYR A 141 -2.76 -12.19 29.20
CA TYR A 141 -2.66 -10.87 28.58
C TYR A 141 -3.03 -9.74 29.56
N PRO A 142 -2.06 -8.89 29.98
CA PRO A 142 -2.28 -7.95 31.08
C PRO A 142 -2.63 -6.53 30.62
N LEU A 143 -2.64 -6.26 29.31
CA LEU A 143 -2.75 -4.91 28.78
C LEU A 143 -4.22 -4.46 28.64
N HIS A 144 -4.47 -3.17 28.87
CA HIS A 144 -5.79 -2.55 28.70
C HIS A 144 -5.95 -1.92 27.32
N HIS A 145 -7.20 -1.65 26.92
CA HIS A 145 -7.52 -0.94 25.68
C HIS A 145 -7.16 0.56 25.72
N SER A 146 -6.79 1.11 26.88
CA SER A 146 -6.43 2.52 27.05
C SER A 146 -4.91 2.66 27.17
N TRP A 147 -4.32 3.45 26.27
CA TRP A 147 -2.89 3.71 26.17
C TRP A 147 -2.60 5.18 26.45
N THR A 148 -1.43 5.45 27.02
CA THR A 148 -0.88 6.81 27.02
C THR A 148 -0.03 6.97 25.77
N ALA A 149 -0.35 7.94 24.92
CA ALA A 149 0.38 8.25 23.71
C ALA A 149 1.08 9.60 23.82
N PHE A 150 2.24 9.74 23.18
CA PHE A 150 2.93 11.01 22.99
C PHE A 150 3.16 11.22 21.49
N ARG A 151 2.85 12.41 20.97
CA ARG A 151 3.07 12.79 19.56
C ARG A 151 4.10 13.92 19.45
N PRO A 152 5.40 13.63 19.62
CA PRO A 152 6.44 14.64 19.49
C PRO A 152 6.64 15.05 18.02
N ASP A 153 7.24 16.23 17.81
CA ASP A 153 7.68 16.66 16.49
C ASP A 153 8.75 15.70 15.95
N GLU A 154 8.66 15.30 14.68
CA GLU A 154 9.60 14.36 14.05
C GLU A 154 11.06 14.81 14.17
N ASN A 155 11.31 16.12 14.18
CA ASN A 155 12.65 16.70 14.27
C ASN A 155 13.28 16.52 15.66
N LYS A 156 12.50 16.08 16.65
CA LYS A 156 12.99 15.72 17.99
C LYS A 156 13.44 14.27 18.09
N LEU A 157 13.22 13.45 17.07
CA LEU A 157 13.67 12.06 17.05
C LEU A 157 15.03 11.95 16.35
N ASP A 158 16.07 11.73 17.15
CA ASP A 158 17.43 11.51 16.69
C ASP A 158 18.02 10.21 17.27
N ALA A 159 19.34 10.02 17.14
CA ALA A 159 20.08 8.88 17.66
C ALA A 159 19.94 8.68 19.18
N THR A 160 19.58 9.71 19.94
CA THR A 160 19.38 9.65 21.40
C THR A 160 17.99 9.13 21.80
N THR A 161 17.04 9.11 20.86
CA THR A 161 15.66 8.64 21.11
C THR A 161 15.64 7.21 21.64
N GLY A 162 16.38 6.30 21.01
CA GLY A 162 16.44 4.90 21.44
C GLY A 162 16.92 4.78 22.89
N PRO A 163 18.12 5.28 23.22
CA PRO A 163 18.63 5.32 24.59
C PRO A 163 17.68 5.99 25.60
N LEU A 164 17.01 7.07 25.21
CA LEU A 164 16.01 7.73 26.05
C LEU A 164 14.85 6.78 26.39
N LEU A 165 14.29 6.10 25.39
CA LEU A 165 13.19 5.16 25.58
C LEU A 165 13.63 3.91 26.37
N ASP A 166 14.86 3.44 26.16
CA ASP A 166 15.44 2.31 26.90
C ASP A 166 15.65 2.63 28.39
N ALA A 167 15.89 3.91 28.72
CA ALA A 167 16.08 4.36 30.10
C ALA A 167 14.76 4.48 30.90
N LEU A 168 13.60 4.53 30.24
CA LEU A 168 12.32 4.73 30.89
C LEU A 168 11.99 3.56 31.86
N LYS A 169 11.52 3.93 33.06
CA LYS A 169 11.02 2.99 34.08
C LYS A 169 9.54 3.17 34.39
N THR A 170 9.01 4.36 34.11
CA THR A 170 7.60 4.72 34.27
C THR A 170 7.17 5.63 33.12
N ILE A 171 5.86 5.79 32.92
CA ILE A 171 5.32 6.74 31.95
C ILE A 171 5.65 8.18 32.42
N PRO A 172 6.34 8.99 31.60
CA PRO A 172 6.71 10.34 32.00
C PRO A 172 5.53 11.33 31.88
N GLN A 173 5.62 12.48 32.53
CA GLN A 173 4.63 13.56 32.41
C GLN A 173 4.75 14.32 31.07
N THR A 174 5.92 14.29 30.45
CA THR A 174 6.18 14.81 29.10
C THR A 174 7.24 13.94 28.44
N LEU A 175 7.19 13.82 27.12
CA LEU A 175 8.19 13.08 26.36
C LEU A 175 8.54 13.83 25.09
N LEU A 176 9.83 14.19 24.93
CA LEU A 176 10.33 14.92 23.75
C LEU A 176 9.52 16.21 23.45
N GLY A 177 9.02 16.87 24.51
CA GLY A 177 8.21 18.09 24.41
C GLY A 177 6.71 17.86 24.16
N ALA A 178 6.27 16.62 23.94
CA ALA A 178 4.85 16.27 23.83
C ALA A 178 4.22 16.01 25.21
N ALA A 179 2.97 16.44 25.35
CA ALA A 179 2.10 16.08 26.47
C ALA A 179 1.47 14.68 26.25
N PRO A 180 1.10 13.97 27.33
CA PRO A 180 0.43 12.68 27.23
C PRO A 180 -1.00 12.84 26.71
N GLU A 181 -1.41 11.95 25.82
CA GLU A 181 -2.76 11.82 25.30
C GLU A 181 -3.32 10.44 25.64
N THR A 182 -4.59 10.36 26.01
CA THR A 182 -5.25 9.06 26.20
C THR A 182 -5.77 8.55 24.86
N MET A 183 -5.32 7.37 24.48
CA MET A 183 -5.74 6.69 23.25
C MET A 183 -6.46 5.39 23.58
N THR A 184 -7.65 5.21 23.03
CA THR A 184 -8.43 3.98 23.21
C THR A 184 -8.36 3.15 21.93
N THR A 185 -7.97 1.88 22.06
CA THR A 185 -8.09 0.89 20.98
C THR A 185 -9.51 0.38 20.90
N SER A 186 -10.00 0.13 19.69
CA SER A 186 -11.25 -0.58 19.45
C SER A 186 -11.23 -2.00 20.05
N ARG A 187 -12.39 -2.68 20.06
CA ARG A 187 -12.51 -4.10 20.45
C ARG A 187 -11.58 -5.07 19.69
N HIS A 188 -11.05 -4.65 18.54
CA HIS A 188 -10.08 -5.40 17.74
C HIS A 188 -8.62 -4.96 17.97
N GLY A 189 -8.38 -4.15 19.00
CA GLY A 189 -7.06 -3.65 19.36
C GLY A 189 -6.58 -2.48 18.50
N ALA A 190 -7.34 -2.04 17.49
CA ALA A 190 -6.93 -1.01 16.53
C ALA A 190 -7.27 0.42 16.97
N THR A 191 -6.39 1.37 16.72
CA THR A 191 -6.63 2.81 16.86
C THR A 191 -6.08 3.60 15.66
N PHE A 192 -6.69 4.75 15.37
CA PHE A 192 -6.38 5.62 14.24
C PHE A 192 -6.31 7.08 14.68
N PHE A 193 -5.35 7.85 14.15
CA PHE A 193 -5.37 9.30 14.24
C PHE A 193 -6.00 9.92 12.98
N ALA A 194 -6.82 10.95 13.17
CA ALA A 194 -7.54 11.61 12.10
C ALA A 194 -6.66 12.55 11.24
N GLU A 195 -5.47 12.96 11.69
CA GLU A 195 -4.63 13.96 10.98
C GLU A 195 -3.11 13.63 10.97
N PRO A 196 -2.63 12.51 10.41
CA PRO A 196 -1.19 12.25 10.36
C PRO A 196 -0.53 12.80 9.09
N ARG A 197 0.62 13.46 9.24
CA ARG A 197 1.60 13.59 8.15
C ARG A 197 2.38 12.28 8.05
N GLU A 198 2.94 11.98 6.88
CA GLU A 198 3.76 10.77 6.67
C GLU A 198 5.02 10.84 7.53
N ALA A 199 5.41 9.73 8.16
CA ALA A 199 6.56 9.62 9.08
C ALA A 199 6.44 10.32 10.46
N ASP A 200 5.32 10.99 10.76
CA ASP A 200 5.03 11.54 12.09
C ASP A 200 5.14 10.44 13.16
N PRO A 201 5.86 10.68 14.27
CA PRO A 201 6.03 9.68 15.31
C PRO A 201 4.93 9.78 16.37
N ALA A 202 4.64 8.64 16.99
CA ALA A 202 3.93 8.58 18.25
C ALA A 202 4.40 7.38 19.04
N ILE A 203 4.40 7.57 20.35
CA ILE A 203 4.99 6.66 21.31
C ILE A 203 3.90 6.26 22.29
N PHE A 204 3.46 5.01 22.22
CA PHE A 204 2.47 4.46 23.15
C PHE A 204 3.13 3.79 24.32
N MET A 205 2.54 3.97 25.49
CA MET A 205 3.01 3.38 26.73
C MET A 205 1.86 2.84 27.55
N GLN A 206 2.14 1.73 28.23
CA GLN A 206 1.27 1.20 29.26
C GLN A 206 2.11 0.54 30.35
N GLU A 207 1.66 0.67 31.59
CA GLU A 207 2.22 -0.04 32.72
C GLU A 207 1.26 -1.12 33.16
N PHE A 208 1.81 -2.25 33.58
CA PHE A 208 1.04 -3.39 34.05
C PHE A 208 1.85 -4.22 35.04
N ASP A 209 1.16 -4.96 35.90
CA ASP A 209 1.79 -5.87 36.86
C ASP A 209 1.76 -7.32 36.35
N SER A 210 2.83 -8.07 36.59
CA SER A 210 2.89 -9.51 36.37
C SER A 210 3.01 -10.26 37.70
N PRO A 211 2.26 -11.36 37.91
CA PRO A 211 2.33 -12.13 39.16
C PRO A 211 3.65 -12.87 39.35
N SER A 212 4.37 -13.16 38.26
CA SER A 212 5.65 -13.87 38.26
C SER A 212 6.54 -13.41 37.10
N ASN A 213 7.78 -13.88 37.09
CA ASN A 213 8.57 -13.86 35.85
C ASN A 213 7.93 -14.84 34.86
N GLY A 214 8.01 -14.50 33.58
CA GLY A 214 7.40 -15.29 32.51
C GLY A 214 7.36 -14.50 31.22
N TYR A 215 6.47 -14.89 30.33
CA TYR A 215 6.30 -14.29 29.01
C TYR A 215 4.84 -13.99 28.73
N ILE A 216 4.58 -12.89 28.02
CA ILE A 216 3.27 -12.60 27.43
C ILE A 216 3.33 -12.83 25.92
N GLN A 217 2.24 -13.32 25.35
CA GLN A 217 2.07 -13.36 23.90
C GLN A 217 1.19 -12.20 23.45
N LEU A 218 1.83 -11.30 22.71
CA LEU A 218 1.25 -10.06 22.24
C LEU A 218 0.92 -10.17 20.76
N GLY A 219 -0.34 -9.95 20.42
CA GLY A 219 -0.75 -9.69 19.05
C GLY A 219 -0.57 -8.20 18.75
N CYS A 220 0.13 -7.85 17.69
CA CYS A 220 0.32 -6.46 17.31
C CYS A 220 0.49 -6.26 15.80
N GLY A 221 0.27 -5.02 15.39
CA GLY A 221 0.52 -4.52 14.05
C GLY A 221 0.49 -3.00 14.09
N ALA A 222 1.31 -2.36 13.29
CA ALA A 222 1.23 -0.92 13.10
C ALA A 222 1.37 -0.61 11.61
N ASP A 223 1.21 0.68 11.25
CA ASP A 223 1.61 1.15 9.93
C ASP A 223 3.15 1.09 9.76
N TRP A 224 3.75 1.97 8.98
CA TRP A 224 5.11 1.85 8.43
C TRP A 224 6.20 1.33 9.39
N PHE A 225 6.88 2.18 10.15
CA PHE A 225 7.97 1.74 11.03
C PHE A 225 7.50 1.71 12.46
N TRP A 226 7.76 0.62 13.15
CA TRP A 226 7.48 0.56 14.58
C TRP A 226 8.38 -0.42 15.31
N ASP A 227 8.62 -0.15 16.59
CA ASP A 227 9.37 -1.03 17.47
C ASP A 227 8.64 -1.15 18.83
N ILE A 228 8.97 -2.21 19.57
CA ILE A 228 8.46 -2.41 20.93
C ILE A 228 9.62 -2.61 21.88
N ARG A 229 9.55 -1.94 23.02
CA ARG A 229 10.42 -2.14 24.19
C ARG A 229 9.60 -2.60 25.38
N ILE A 230 10.21 -3.47 26.18
CA ILE A 230 9.67 -3.92 27.45
C ILE A 230 10.73 -3.75 28.51
N ASN A 231 10.40 -2.99 29.56
CA ASN A 231 11.31 -2.65 30.66
C ASN A 231 12.63 -2.02 30.19
N GLY A 232 12.61 -1.31 29.06
CA GLY A 232 13.78 -0.68 28.46
C GLY A 232 14.58 -1.57 27.51
N VAL A 233 14.13 -2.80 27.23
CA VAL A 233 14.77 -3.70 26.27
C VAL A 233 13.94 -3.76 25.00
N LYS A 234 14.52 -3.43 23.85
CA LYS A 234 13.86 -3.59 22.55
C LYS A 234 13.68 -5.08 22.25
N VAL A 235 12.43 -5.49 22.06
CA VAL A 235 12.03 -6.89 21.79
C VAL A 235 11.58 -7.11 20.35
N PHE A 236 11.21 -6.05 19.63
CA PHE A 236 10.79 -6.14 18.23
C PHE A 236 11.05 -4.84 17.48
N ASP A 237 11.26 -4.91 16.16
CA ASP A 237 11.51 -3.75 15.29
C ASP A 237 11.13 -4.01 13.82
N LYS A 238 10.08 -3.37 13.30
CA LYS A 238 9.60 -3.52 11.91
C LYS A 238 10.32 -2.61 10.91
N LEU A 239 11.64 -2.61 10.98
CA LEU A 239 12.58 -1.78 10.21
C LEU A 239 12.33 -1.55 8.72
N SER A 240 11.71 -2.51 8.01
CA SER A 240 11.46 -2.46 6.56
C SER A 240 10.16 -1.76 6.18
N GLY A 241 9.42 -1.26 7.16
CA GLY A 241 8.08 -0.73 6.93
C GLY A 241 7.06 -1.87 6.99
N ASN A 242 5.81 -1.59 7.34
CA ASN A 242 4.77 -2.60 7.35
C ASN A 242 4.57 -3.23 5.96
N THR A 243 4.35 -4.54 5.96
CA THR A 243 4.13 -5.34 4.74
C THR A 243 2.78 -6.07 4.77
N ILE A 244 1.98 -5.90 5.82
CA ILE A 244 0.70 -6.59 6.00
C ILE A 244 -0.42 -5.56 6.16
N ALA A 245 -1.41 -5.61 5.27
CA ALA A 245 -2.58 -4.73 5.30
C ALA A 245 -3.88 -5.56 5.22
N PRO A 246 -4.94 -5.20 5.97
CA PRO A 246 -5.01 -4.08 6.91
C PRO A 246 -4.18 -4.38 8.17
N VAL A 247 -3.76 -3.31 8.83
CA VAL A 247 -3.04 -3.41 10.09
C VAL A 247 -3.96 -3.99 11.15
N SER A 248 -3.55 -5.07 11.80
CA SER A 248 -4.34 -5.77 12.82
C SER A 248 -3.44 -6.32 13.93
N ALA A 249 -4.05 -6.65 15.08
CA ALA A 249 -3.35 -7.32 16.17
C ALA A 249 -2.93 -8.77 15.82
N THR A 250 -3.36 -9.32 14.68
CA THR A 250 -2.97 -10.66 14.24
C THR A 250 -1.81 -10.64 13.25
N ASN A 251 -1.31 -9.47 12.86
CA ASN A 251 -0.19 -9.37 11.90
C ASN A 251 1.10 -9.99 12.47
N TYR A 252 1.39 -9.73 13.75
CA TYR A 252 2.59 -10.21 14.42
C TYR A 252 2.24 -10.73 15.81
N THR A 253 2.71 -11.93 16.11
CA THR A 253 2.70 -12.49 17.47
C THR A 253 4.10 -12.35 18.05
N LEU A 254 4.23 -11.65 19.17
CA LEU A 254 5.48 -11.46 19.88
C LEU A 254 5.45 -12.20 21.21
N HIS A 255 6.56 -12.88 21.53
CA HIS A 255 6.73 -13.57 22.81
C HIS A 255 7.68 -12.77 23.69
N ILE A 256 7.11 -12.03 24.64
CA ILE A 256 7.77 -10.93 25.31
C ILE A 256 8.06 -11.28 26.78
N PRO A 257 9.32 -11.14 27.26
CA PRO A 257 9.66 -11.41 28.65
C PRO A 257 9.08 -10.33 29.59
N VAL A 258 8.48 -10.77 30.69
CA VAL A 258 7.97 -9.91 31.76
C VAL A 258 8.55 -10.34 33.11
N LYS A 259 8.77 -9.37 33.99
CA LYS A 259 9.25 -9.61 35.36
C LYS A 259 8.09 -9.56 36.34
N LYS A 260 8.21 -10.27 37.46
CA LYS A 260 7.28 -10.14 38.59
C LYS A 260 7.17 -8.67 39.04
N GLY A 261 5.96 -8.22 39.30
CA GLY A 261 5.64 -6.83 39.64
C GLY A 261 5.49 -5.94 38.40
N ARG A 262 5.83 -4.66 38.53
CA ARG A 262 5.55 -3.63 37.51
C ARG A 262 6.43 -3.79 36.27
N ASN A 263 5.79 -3.74 35.12
CA ASN A 263 6.38 -3.72 33.80
C ASN A 263 5.94 -2.46 33.04
N LEU A 264 6.78 -2.02 32.10
CA LEU A 264 6.47 -0.92 31.18
C LEU A 264 6.66 -1.43 29.75
N ILE A 265 5.60 -1.33 28.94
CA ILE A 265 5.67 -1.49 27.48
C ILE A 265 5.74 -0.11 26.83
N VAL A 266 6.61 0.03 25.82
CA VAL A 266 6.73 1.22 25.00
C VAL A 266 6.73 0.81 23.53
N ALA A 267 5.81 1.35 22.73
CA ALA A 267 5.76 1.15 21.28
C ALA A 267 5.99 2.49 20.57
N LEU A 268 7.10 2.62 19.83
CA LEU A 268 7.29 3.75 18.92
C LEU A 268 6.76 3.34 17.55
N VAL A 269 5.88 4.13 16.97
CA VAL A 269 5.32 3.92 15.64
C VAL A 269 5.52 5.20 14.82
N ARG A 270 5.66 5.04 13.50
CA ARG A 270 5.70 6.12 12.51
C ARG A 270 4.62 5.85 11.47
N SER A 271 3.84 6.88 11.15
CA SER A 271 2.81 6.79 10.11
C SER A 271 3.38 6.41 8.75
N GLY A 272 2.61 5.62 8.01
CA GLY A 272 2.88 5.29 6.63
C GLY A 272 2.01 6.05 5.65
N CYS A 273 1.95 5.53 4.43
CA CYS A 273 1.18 6.16 3.37
C CYS A 273 -0.33 5.88 3.44
N ALA A 274 -0.80 5.11 4.43
CA ALA A 274 -2.19 4.68 4.61
C ALA A 274 -2.88 5.29 5.85
N SER A 275 -2.15 5.59 6.93
CA SER A 275 -2.48 6.59 7.97
C SER A 275 -1.51 6.43 9.17
N TRP A 276 -2.04 6.47 10.39
CA TRP A 276 -1.34 6.29 11.65
C TRP A 276 -2.14 5.22 12.40
N THR A 277 -1.78 3.95 12.24
CA THR A 277 -2.50 2.81 12.81
C THR A 277 -1.64 2.08 13.83
N TRP A 278 -2.19 1.84 15.01
CA TRP A 278 -1.61 0.95 16.01
C TRP A 278 -2.65 -0.08 16.45
N CYS A 279 -2.27 -1.35 16.39
CA CYS A 279 -3.07 -2.49 16.78
C CYS A 279 -2.33 -3.28 17.85
N CYS A 280 -2.97 -3.51 18.99
CA CYS A 280 -2.40 -4.31 20.07
C CYS A 280 -3.49 -5.06 20.84
N GLY A 281 -3.31 -6.37 20.98
CA GLY A 281 -4.28 -7.27 21.60
C GLY A 281 -3.65 -8.57 22.09
N SER A 282 -4.45 -9.44 22.70
CA SER A 282 -4.03 -10.81 23.00
C SER A 282 -3.76 -11.56 21.69
N ALA A 283 -2.65 -12.28 21.63
CA ALA A 283 -2.43 -13.24 20.55
C ALA A 283 -3.01 -14.61 20.88
N GLU A 284 -3.36 -15.37 19.84
CA GLU A 284 -3.59 -16.80 19.98
C GLU A 284 -2.32 -17.50 20.50
N PRO A 285 -2.44 -18.43 21.48
CA PRO A 285 -1.29 -19.12 22.02
C PRO A 285 -0.51 -19.89 20.95
N VAL A 286 0.78 -19.61 20.86
CA VAL A 286 1.74 -20.35 20.02
C VAL A 286 2.83 -20.97 20.89
N ASP A 287 3.53 -21.96 20.34
CA ASP A 287 4.69 -22.53 21.03
C ASP A 287 5.74 -21.45 21.34
N SER A 288 6.22 -21.43 22.58
CA SER A 288 7.09 -20.36 23.09
C SER A 288 8.46 -20.37 22.43
N GLN A 289 9.00 -21.55 22.12
CA GLN A 289 10.29 -21.67 21.44
C GLN A 289 10.16 -21.21 19.99
N ALA A 290 9.17 -21.73 19.26
CA ALA A 290 8.93 -21.34 17.87
C ALA A 290 8.68 -19.83 17.71
N ALA A 291 7.98 -19.21 18.68
CA ALA A 291 7.75 -17.77 18.67
C ALA A 291 9.05 -16.96 18.81
N VAL A 292 9.96 -17.36 19.70
CA VAL A 292 11.26 -16.69 19.87
C VAL A 292 12.16 -16.93 18.66
N GLU A 293 12.18 -18.15 18.10
CA GLU A 293 12.93 -18.45 16.87
C GLU A 293 12.49 -17.57 15.69
N LYS A 294 11.18 -17.35 15.52
CA LYS A 294 10.64 -16.43 14.51
C LYS A 294 11.06 -14.98 14.75
N MET A 295 11.12 -14.54 16.01
CA MET A 295 11.64 -13.20 16.36
C MET A 295 13.13 -13.06 16.02
N ILE A 296 13.93 -14.11 16.24
CA ILE A 296 15.34 -14.14 15.87
C ILE A 296 15.51 -14.02 14.35
N GLU A 297 14.79 -14.81 13.55
CA GLU A 297 14.82 -14.74 12.09
C GLU A 297 14.49 -13.34 11.57
N HIS A 298 13.46 -12.72 12.17
CA HIS A 298 13.07 -11.34 11.86
C HIS A 298 14.22 -10.36 12.15
N LEU A 299 14.81 -10.40 13.35
CA LEU A 299 15.91 -9.52 13.76
C LEU A 299 17.18 -9.71 12.91
N GLU A 300 17.49 -10.95 12.51
CA GLU A 300 18.61 -11.24 11.61
C GLU A 300 18.42 -10.64 10.21
N THR A 301 17.19 -10.74 9.67
CA THR A 301 16.84 -10.11 8.40
C THR A 301 16.94 -8.60 8.50
N ALA A 302 16.35 -8.03 9.55
CA ALA A 302 16.39 -6.63 9.90
C ALA A 302 17.82 -6.06 9.93
N THR A 303 18.74 -6.77 10.59
CA THR A 303 20.15 -6.39 10.70
C THR A 303 20.81 -6.24 9.32
N LYS A 304 20.51 -7.13 8.36
CA LYS A 304 21.08 -7.09 7.00
C LYS A 304 20.59 -5.90 6.17
N GLU A 305 19.44 -5.30 6.51
CA GLU A 305 18.82 -4.23 5.71
C GLU A 305 19.20 -2.81 6.16
N THR A 306 19.82 -2.67 7.33
CA THR A 306 19.92 -1.37 8.02
C THR A 306 20.97 -0.41 7.48
N LEU A 307 21.67 -0.71 6.39
CA LEU A 307 22.83 0.08 5.92
C LEU A 307 22.73 0.44 4.44
N LYS A 308 21.53 0.78 3.99
CA LYS A 308 21.23 1.06 2.59
C LYS A 308 21.05 2.57 2.39
N VAL A 309 22.17 3.30 2.28
CA VAL A 309 22.12 4.72 1.86
C VAL A 309 22.17 4.78 0.35
N VAL A 310 21.17 5.42 -0.27
CA VAL A 310 21.08 5.49 -1.72
C VAL A 310 22.17 6.39 -2.29
N LYS A 311 23.04 5.81 -3.12
CA LYS A 311 24.07 6.49 -3.91
C LYS A 311 23.47 7.03 -5.21
N GLU A 312 22.82 6.15 -5.97
CA GLU A 312 22.23 6.46 -7.28
C GLU A 312 20.93 5.68 -7.50
N ARG A 313 20.05 6.22 -8.35
CA ARG A 313 18.80 5.58 -8.80
C ARG A 313 18.77 5.58 -10.32
N HIS A 314 18.62 4.41 -10.92
CA HIS A 314 18.43 4.29 -12.36
C HIS A 314 17.00 3.80 -12.65
N PRO A 315 16.20 4.53 -13.46
CA PRO A 315 14.88 4.06 -13.87
C PRO A 315 14.93 2.60 -14.30
N GLY A 316 13.98 1.81 -13.81
CA GLY A 316 13.95 0.40 -14.17
C GLY A 316 13.67 0.25 -15.66
N ALA A 317 14.23 -0.80 -16.26
CA ALA A 317 14.00 -1.13 -17.66
C ALA A 317 12.49 -1.25 -17.95
N SER A 318 12.09 -0.85 -19.15
CA SER A 318 10.72 -1.08 -19.63
C SER A 318 10.35 -2.57 -19.53
N ARG A 319 9.10 -2.86 -19.17
CA ARG A 319 8.53 -4.22 -19.17
C ARG A 319 7.93 -4.60 -20.52
N LEU A 320 7.87 -3.63 -21.44
CA LEU A 320 7.10 -3.71 -22.67
C LEU A 320 8.04 -4.01 -23.84
N ASP A 321 7.66 -4.99 -24.66
CA ASP A 321 8.28 -5.19 -25.97
C ASP A 321 7.62 -4.29 -27.04
N GLU A 322 8.22 -4.24 -28.23
CA GLU A 322 7.73 -3.40 -29.33
C GLU A 322 6.27 -3.72 -29.70
N SER A 323 5.88 -4.99 -29.67
CA SER A 323 4.51 -5.41 -29.99
C SER A 323 3.49 -4.95 -28.95
N THR A 324 3.90 -4.91 -27.68
CA THR A 324 3.11 -4.41 -26.56
C THR A 324 2.94 -2.90 -26.68
N ILE A 325 4.02 -2.18 -27.00
CA ILE A 325 3.99 -0.73 -27.22
C ILE A 325 3.08 -0.39 -28.42
N ASP A 326 3.22 -1.11 -29.54
CA ASP A 326 2.37 -0.94 -30.73
C ASP A 326 0.89 -1.17 -30.41
N TYR A 327 0.56 -2.23 -29.66
CA TYR A 327 -0.81 -2.49 -29.25
C TYR A 327 -1.38 -1.35 -28.39
N LEU A 328 -0.64 -0.89 -27.38
CA LEU A 328 -1.11 0.19 -26.50
C LEU A 328 -1.28 1.50 -27.28
N ARG A 329 -0.31 1.86 -28.12
CA ARG A 329 -0.32 3.14 -28.84
C ARG A 329 -1.24 3.14 -30.05
N ASN A 330 -1.16 2.14 -30.90
CA ASN A 330 -1.79 2.15 -32.21
C ASN A 330 -3.12 1.40 -32.21
N HIS A 331 -3.24 0.31 -31.44
CA HIS A 331 -4.51 -0.43 -31.35
C HIS A 331 -5.47 0.16 -30.32
N LEU A 332 -5.00 0.47 -29.11
CA LEU A 332 -5.83 1.13 -28.09
C LEU A 332 -5.83 2.65 -28.20
N GLY A 333 -4.86 3.24 -28.90
CA GLY A 333 -4.81 4.70 -29.07
C GLY A 333 -4.30 5.45 -27.85
N ILE A 334 -3.58 4.81 -26.91
CA ILE A 334 -3.15 5.46 -25.66
C ILE A 334 -2.30 6.70 -25.98
N LYS A 335 -2.77 7.86 -25.53
CA LYS A 335 -2.10 9.17 -25.70
C LYS A 335 -1.42 9.66 -24.43
N THR A 336 -1.90 9.20 -23.28
CA THR A 336 -1.43 9.69 -21.99
C THR A 336 -1.19 8.53 -21.03
N ASP A 337 -0.09 8.63 -20.30
CA ASP A 337 0.36 7.73 -19.25
C ASP A 337 0.32 8.47 -17.92
N ILE A 338 -0.66 8.14 -17.07
CA ILE A 338 -0.87 8.78 -15.77
C ILE A 338 -0.26 7.91 -14.67
N ASP A 339 0.83 8.40 -14.07
CA ASP A 339 1.58 7.67 -13.05
C ASP A 339 1.26 8.18 -11.64
N PHE A 340 0.70 7.30 -10.81
CA PHE A 340 0.35 7.57 -9.42
C PHE A 340 1.48 7.34 -8.42
N ARG A 341 2.68 7.00 -8.90
CA ARG A 341 3.86 6.76 -8.08
C ARG A 341 4.49 8.06 -7.53
N LYS A 342 5.11 7.96 -6.35
CA LYS A 342 5.95 9.00 -5.76
C LYS A 342 7.25 9.14 -6.55
N ASP A 343 7.97 10.25 -6.37
CA ASP A 343 9.28 10.45 -7.01
C ASP A 343 10.26 9.32 -6.69
N GLN A 344 10.22 8.83 -5.44
CA GLN A 344 11.03 7.71 -4.99
C GLN A 344 10.65 6.39 -5.66
N GLU A 345 9.46 6.28 -6.25
CA GLU A 345 8.94 5.08 -6.94
C GLU A 345 8.97 5.23 -8.47
N CYS A 346 9.05 6.46 -8.99
CA CYS A 346 9.33 6.76 -10.40
C CYS A 346 10.84 6.78 -10.69
N TYR A 347 11.68 6.96 -9.66
CA TYR A 347 13.14 6.81 -9.71
C TYR A 347 13.83 7.59 -10.83
N GLY A 348 13.42 8.85 -11.05
CA GLY A 348 14.05 9.74 -12.04
C GLY A 348 13.53 9.57 -13.47
N MET A 349 12.41 8.86 -13.68
CA MET A 349 11.71 8.89 -14.97
C MET A 349 11.34 10.32 -15.38
N THR A 350 11.49 10.60 -16.67
CA THR A 350 11.14 11.88 -17.29
C THR A 350 10.16 11.73 -18.46
N GLU A 351 9.86 10.50 -18.86
CA GLU A 351 9.01 10.17 -20.00
C GLU A 351 8.29 8.83 -19.79
N SER A 352 7.26 8.56 -20.61
CA SER A 352 6.50 7.31 -20.56
C SER A 352 7.32 6.16 -21.17
N PRO A 353 7.25 4.94 -20.61
CA PRO A 353 7.78 3.73 -21.26
C PRO A 353 7.13 3.39 -22.61
N LEU A 354 6.02 4.06 -22.97
CA LEU A 354 5.38 3.95 -24.27
C LEU A 354 6.09 4.78 -25.36
N GLY A 355 7.00 5.67 -24.96
CA GLY A 355 7.79 6.50 -25.87
C GLY A 355 7.35 7.97 -25.88
N PRO A 356 8.07 8.81 -26.62
CA PRO A 356 8.01 10.28 -26.49
C PRO A 356 6.70 10.90 -26.98
N ASP A 357 5.93 10.20 -27.81
CA ASP A 357 4.63 10.69 -28.32
C ASP A 357 3.48 10.48 -27.32
N VAL A 358 3.73 9.81 -26.19
CA VAL A 358 2.76 9.61 -25.12
C VAL A 358 3.08 10.57 -23.99
N ALA A 359 2.12 11.44 -23.65
CA ALA A 359 2.28 12.39 -22.56
C ALA A 359 2.37 11.64 -21.23
N TRP A 360 3.44 11.87 -20.47
CA TRP A 360 3.60 11.31 -19.13
C TRP A 360 3.18 12.33 -18.07
N LEU A 361 2.10 12.03 -17.35
CA LEU A 361 1.54 12.90 -16.31
C LEU A 361 1.67 12.24 -14.94
N ARG A 362 2.56 12.77 -14.10
CA ARG A 362 2.72 12.24 -12.74
C ARG A 362 1.78 12.95 -11.77
N HIS A 363 0.84 12.21 -11.19
CA HIS A 363 -0.02 12.69 -10.12
C HIS A 363 0.13 11.79 -8.90
N CYS A 364 0.94 12.18 -7.91
CA CYS A 364 1.21 11.34 -6.76
C CYS A 364 -0.06 11.08 -5.94
N ALA A 365 -0.59 9.86 -6.02
CA ALA A 365 -1.84 9.49 -5.37
C ALA A 365 -1.64 8.98 -3.94
N THR A 366 -2.63 9.24 -3.09
CA THR A 366 -2.85 8.51 -1.84
C THR A 366 -3.67 7.25 -2.08
N ALA A 367 -3.75 6.37 -1.08
CA ALA A 367 -4.62 5.20 -1.10
C ALA A 367 -5.44 5.10 0.19
N TYR A 368 -6.55 4.39 0.11
CA TYR A 368 -7.40 4.03 1.25
C TYR A 368 -7.80 5.24 2.12
N GLY A 369 -7.65 5.13 3.45
CA GLY A 369 -7.89 6.18 4.42
C GLY A 369 -7.23 7.53 4.11
N ARG A 370 -6.02 7.56 3.50
CA ARG A 370 -5.35 8.83 3.17
C ARG A 370 -6.01 9.60 2.04
N SER A 371 -6.83 8.97 1.21
CA SER A 371 -7.63 9.67 0.21
C SER A 371 -8.64 10.63 0.84
N HIS A 372 -9.03 10.40 2.10
CA HIS A 372 -9.96 11.25 2.87
C HIS A 372 -9.29 12.41 3.61
N GLN A 373 -7.96 12.52 3.53
CA GLN A 373 -7.18 13.57 4.18
C GLN A 373 -6.98 14.78 3.25
N PRO A 374 -6.59 15.97 3.76
CA PRO A 374 -6.38 17.16 2.93
C PRO A 374 -5.44 16.95 1.74
N VAL A 375 -4.36 16.17 1.91
CA VAL A 375 -3.44 15.81 0.83
C VAL A 375 -4.09 14.93 -0.25
N GLY A 376 -4.98 14.02 0.17
CA GLY A 376 -5.77 13.18 -0.74
C GLY A 376 -6.81 14.02 -1.50
N HIS A 377 -7.47 14.96 -0.81
CA HIS A 377 -8.41 15.91 -1.42
C HIS A 377 -7.75 16.78 -2.49
N GLU A 378 -6.58 17.34 -2.18
CA GLU A 378 -5.82 18.15 -3.12
C GLU A 378 -5.41 17.35 -4.36
N PHE A 379 -4.83 16.17 -4.16
CA PHE A 379 -4.49 15.28 -5.26
C PHE A 379 -5.72 14.94 -6.11
N PHE A 380 -6.82 14.49 -5.49
CA PHE A 380 -8.00 14.05 -6.22
C PHE A 380 -8.63 15.20 -7.02
N ARG A 381 -8.72 16.40 -6.44
CA ARG A 381 -9.18 17.61 -7.16
C ARG A 381 -8.34 17.90 -8.40
N ASN A 382 -7.01 17.88 -8.26
CA ASN A 382 -6.10 18.19 -9.36
C ASN A 382 -6.14 17.11 -10.46
N PHE A 383 -6.16 15.84 -10.07
CA PHE A 383 -6.31 14.71 -10.99
C PHE A 383 -7.67 14.73 -11.70
N PHE A 384 -8.77 14.94 -10.98
CA PHE A 384 -10.11 14.96 -11.53
C PHE A 384 -10.27 16.04 -12.61
N ARG A 385 -9.73 17.25 -12.37
CA ARG A 385 -9.72 18.32 -13.37
C ARG A 385 -8.87 18.00 -14.58
N ALA A 386 -7.73 17.33 -14.40
CA ALA A 386 -6.88 16.92 -15.51
C ALA A 386 -7.62 15.94 -16.45
N ILE A 387 -8.38 15.00 -15.89
CA ILE A 387 -9.14 14.02 -16.70
C ILE A 387 -10.41 14.60 -17.34
N LEU A 388 -10.79 15.85 -17.08
CA LEU A 388 -11.88 16.48 -17.84
C LEU A 388 -11.43 16.97 -19.22
N ASP A 389 -10.11 17.07 -19.47
CA ASP A 389 -9.59 17.41 -20.80
C ASP A 389 -9.74 16.22 -21.76
N ARG A 390 -10.61 16.36 -22.76
CA ARG A 390 -10.87 15.32 -23.76
C ARG A 390 -9.64 14.97 -24.61
N ASN A 391 -8.61 15.82 -24.65
CA ASN A 391 -7.42 15.59 -25.47
C ASN A 391 -6.52 14.49 -24.93
N ILE A 392 -6.57 14.20 -23.62
CA ILE A 392 -5.70 13.21 -23.00
C ILE A 392 -6.13 11.76 -23.32
N TYR A 393 -7.35 11.58 -23.83
CA TYR A 393 -7.97 10.28 -24.05
C TYR A 393 -7.60 9.64 -25.41
N PRO A 394 -7.51 8.31 -25.46
CA PRO A 394 -7.51 7.37 -24.33
C PRO A 394 -6.24 7.47 -23.47
N PHE A 395 -6.37 7.23 -22.16
CA PHE A 395 -5.23 7.19 -21.25
C PHE A 395 -5.15 5.90 -20.44
N ILE A 396 -3.94 5.59 -19.98
CA ILE A 396 -3.68 4.54 -19.01
C ILE A 396 -3.27 5.17 -17.68
N MET A 397 -3.83 4.70 -16.58
CA MET A 397 -3.43 5.14 -15.23
C MET A 397 -2.90 3.96 -14.41
N HIS A 398 -1.81 4.17 -13.68
CA HIS A 398 -1.15 3.07 -12.98
C HIS A 398 -0.46 3.51 -11.68
N CYS A 399 -0.11 2.53 -10.85
CA CYS A 399 0.84 2.68 -9.75
C CYS A 399 1.88 1.56 -9.83
N ILE A 400 2.42 1.04 -8.73
CA ILE A 400 3.34 -0.12 -8.80
C ILE A 400 2.58 -1.38 -9.25
N GLY A 401 1.64 -1.86 -8.44
CA GLY A 401 0.86 -3.07 -8.73
C GLY A 401 -0.47 -2.78 -9.43
N GLY A 402 -0.82 -1.51 -9.64
CA GLY A 402 -2.11 -1.14 -10.24
C GLY A 402 -3.30 -1.52 -9.37
N LYS A 403 -3.09 -1.68 -8.05
CA LYS A 403 -4.04 -2.24 -7.09
C LYS A 403 -4.50 -1.21 -6.07
N ASP A 404 -3.58 -0.64 -5.28
CA ASP A 404 -3.96 0.15 -4.10
C ASP A 404 -4.36 1.58 -4.46
N ARG A 405 -3.43 2.39 -4.99
CA ARG A 405 -3.70 3.78 -5.42
C ARG A 405 -4.63 3.81 -6.64
N THR A 406 -4.27 3.03 -7.66
CA THR A 406 -5.08 2.93 -8.88
C THR A 406 -6.46 2.36 -8.60
N GLY A 407 -6.59 1.38 -7.71
CA GLY A 407 -7.90 0.85 -7.31
C GLY A 407 -8.70 1.83 -6.48
N SER A 408 -8.06 2.55 -5.55
CA SER A 408 -8.74 3.59 -4.78
C SER A 408 -9.34 4.65 -5.70
N ILE A 409 -8.57 5.10 -6.70
CA ILE A 409 -9.04 6.08 -7.67
C ILE A 409 -10.10 5.52 -8.62
N THR A 410 -9.92 4.30 -9.12
CA THR A 410 -10.93 3.63 -9.96
C THR A 410 -12.26 3.52 -9.23
N LEU A 411 -12.26 3.11 -7.96
CA LEU A 411 -13.46 3.00 -7.13
C LEU A 411 -14.17 4.35 -6.98
N ILE A 412 -13.42 5.43 -6.72
CA ILE A 412 -13.98 6.79 -6.63
C ILE A 412 -14.61 7.21 -7.96
N LEU A 413 -13.91 7.00 -9.09
CA LEU A 413 -14.43 7.35 -10.41
C LEU A 413 -15.71 6.55 -10.75
N HIS A 414 -15.74 5.25 -10.50
CA HIS A 414 -16.93 4.42 -10.69
C HIS A 414 -18.08 4.82 -9.75
N GLY A 415 -17.76 5.17 -8.51
CA GLY A 415 -18.71 5.71 -7.54
C GLY A 415 -19.41 6.97 -8.07
N LEU A 416 -18.66 7.92 -8.62
CA LEU A 416 -19.21 9.14 -9.25
C LEU A 416 -20.07 8.83 -10.49
N LEU A 417 -19.75 7.77 -11.20
CA LEU A 417 -20.49 7.28 -12.37
C LEU A 417 -21.73 6.45 -12.01
N GLY A 418 -21.96 6.17 -10.73
CA GLY A 418 -23.16 5.46 -10.26
C GLY A 418 -23.09 3.94 -10.40
N VAL A 419 -21.89 3.35 -10.42
CA VAL A 419 -21.70 1.89 -10.36
C VAL A 419 -22.09 1.40 -8.96
N SER A 420 -22.78 0.25 -8.88
CA SER A 420 -23.27 -0.31 -7.60
C SER A 420 -22.12 -0.73 -6.68
N GLU A 421 -22.36 -0.71 -5.37
CA GLU A 421 -21.35 -1.14 -4.37
C GLU A 421 -20.84 -2.56 -4.61
N GLU A 422 -21.73 -3.47 -5.01
CA GLU A 422 -21.38 -4.85 -5.39
C GLU A 422 -20.36 -4.88 -6.54
N GLU A 423 -20.59 -4.11 -7.60
CA GLU A 423 -19.68 -4.04 -8.74
C GLU A 423 -18.36 -3.32 -8.39
N LEU A 424 -18.40 -2.32 -7.50
CA LEU A 424 -17.19 -1.69 -6.95
C LEU A 424 -16.32 -2.71 -6.19
N PHE A 425 -16.95 -3.56 -5.37
CA PHE A 425 -16.27 -4.61 -4.63
C PHE A 425 -15.70 -5.68 -5.59
N LEU A 426 -16.49 -6.13 -6.57
CA LEU A 426 -16.01 -7.08 -7.56
C LEU A 426 -14.84 -6.53 -8.39
N GLU A 427 -14.87 -5.27 -8.84
CA GLU A 427 -13.73 -4.65 -9.53
C GLU A 427 -12.48 -4.61 -8.65
N TRP A 428 -12.65 -4.31 -7.37
CA TRP A 428 -11.57 -4.26 -6.40
C TRP A 428 -10.87 -5.62 -6.24
N GLU A 429 -11.67 -6.67 -6.02
CA GLU A 429 -11.21 -8.05 -5.85
C GLU A 429 -10.49 -8.58 -7.09
N MET A 430 -10.78 -8.06 -8.28
CA MET A 430 -10.13 -8.50 -9.54
C MET A 430 -8.62 -8.32 -9.53
N SER A 431 -8.09 -7.42 -8.72
CA SER A 431 -6.64 -7.26 -8.56
C SER A 431 -5.97 -8.47 -7.88
N GLY A 432 -6.72 -9.26 -7.11
CA GLY A 432 -6.22 -10.47 -6.43
C GLY A 432 -5.90 -11.62 -7.38
N PHE A 433 -6.52 -11.66 -8.57
CA PHE A 433 -6.24 -12.67 -9.59
C PHE A 433 -4.94 -12.38 -10.36
N PHE A 434 -4.42 -11.17 -10.28
CA PHE A 434 -3.20 -10.79 -10.99
C PHE A 434 -1.93 -11.07 -10.16
N GLU A 435 -1.94 -10.77 -8.86
CA GLU A 435 -0.80 -10.97 -7.97
C GLU A 435 -1.24 -11.73 -6.72
N TYR A 436 -0.88 -13.01 -6.64
CA TYR A 436 -1.11 -13.80 -5.43
C TYR A 436 -0.13 -13.37 -4.34
N SER A 437 -0.63 -12.59 -3.39
CA SER A 437 0.10 -12.17 -2.19
C SER A 437 -0.52 -12.85 -0.97
N PRO A 438 0.07 -13.97 -0.48
CA PRO A 438 -0.45 -14.68 0.68
C PRO A 438 -0.53 -13.73 1.90
N GLY A 439 -1.73 -13.54 2.44
CA GLY A 439 -1.97 -12.68 3.60
C GLY A 439 -2.34 -11.23 3.27
N PHE A 440 -2.47 -10.86 1.98
CA PHE A 440 -3.08 -9.58 1.63
C PHE A 440 -4.61 -9.70 1.73
N ASP A 441 -5.22 -8.91 2.61
CA ASP A 441 -6.66 -8.89 2.84
C ASP A 441 -7.30 -7.79 1.98
N HIS A 442 -7.77 -8.20 0.80
CA HIS A 442 -8.43 -7.32 -0.17
C HIS A 442 -9.72 -6.73 0.38
N GLU A 443 -10.55 -7.56 1.03
CA GLU A 443 -11.82 -7.19 1.64
C GLU A 443 -11.60 -6.11 2.72
N GLY A 444 -10.67 -6.34 3.64
CA GLY A 444 -10.34 -5.38 4.69
C GLY A 444 -9.82 -4.06 4.13
N CYS A 445 -9.02 -4.08 3.06
CA CYS A 445 -8.56 -2.87 2.39
C CYS A 445 -9.70 -2.12 1.68
N PHE A 446 -10.64 -2.84 1.06
CA PHE A 446 -11.86 -2.26 0.47
C PHE A 446 -12.65 -1.53 1.56
N TYR A 447 -12.96 -2.21 2.67
CA TYR A 447 -13.71 -1.59 3.76
C TYR A 447 -12.95 -0.47 4.46
N TYR A 448 -11.63 -0.52 4.52
CA TYR A 448 -10.83 0.58 5.05
C TYR A 448 -10.96 1.84 4.19
N LEU A 449 -11.00 1.70 2.86
CA LEU A 449 -11.28 2.81 1.95
C LEU A 449 -12.73 3.28 2.08
N THR A 450 -13.70 2.36 2.01
CA THR A 450 -15.12 2.73 1.89
C THR A 450 -15.70 3.29 3.18
N ARG A 451 -15.27 2.82 4.36
CA ARG A 451 -15.66 3.41 5.65
C ARG A 451 -15.26 4.86 5.80
N GLY A 452 -14.21 5.32 5.11
CA GLY A 452 -13.90 6.74 5.09
C GLY A 452 -15.02 7.57 4.45
N PHE A 453 -15.75 7.02 3.47
CA PHE A 453 -16.90 7.68 2.86
C PHE A 453 -18.11 7.77 3.81
N ASP A 454 -18.19 6.96 4.88
CA ASP A 454 -19.26 7.05 5.88
C ASP A 454 -19.25 8.37 6.66
N THR A 455 -18.15 9.12 6.61
CA THR A 455 -18.04 10.46 7.21
C THR A 455 -18.72 11.54 6.37
N TYR A 456 -19.15 11.23 5.14
CA TYR A 456 -19.81 12.16 4.23
C TYR A 456 -21.32 11.85 4.16
N PRO A 457 -22.16 12.87 3.91
CA PRO A 457 -23.60 12.66 3.78
C PRO A 457 -23.95 11.86 2.51
N GLY A 458 -24.98 11.02 2.59
CA GLY A 458 -25.50 10.24 1.46
C GLY A 458 -26.23 8.97 1.90
N ALA A 459 -27.24 8.56 1.16
CA ALA A 459 -28.03 7.35 1.42
C ALA A 459 -27.30 6.08 0.94
N ASP A 460 -26.50 6.19 -0.12
CA ASP A 460 -25.70 5.11 -0.70
C ASP A 460 -24.23 5.51 -0.88
N ILE A 461 -23.39 4.55 -1.28
CA ILE A 461 -21.96 4.79 -1.48
C ILE A 461 -21.68 5.83 -2.58
N ASN A 462 -22.53 5.91 -3.62
CA ASN A 462 -22.35 6.84 -4.73
C ASN A 462 -22.58 8.28 -4.26
N GLU A 463 -23.63 8.53 -3.47
CA GLU A 463 -23.94 9.84 -2.89
C GLU A 463 -22.84 10.28 -1.91
N LYS A 464 -22.33 9.36 -1.08
CA LYS A 464 -21.21 9.64 -0.17
C LYS A 464 -19.92 9.99 -0.93
N ILE A 465 -19.62 9.27 -2.02
CA ILE A 465 -18.48 9.57 -2.89
C ILE A 465 -18.66 10.92 -3.61
N GLU A 466 -19.88 11.25 -4.02
CA GLU A 466 -20.20 12.57 -4.59
C GLU A 466 -19.95 13.68 -3.55
N ALA A 467 -20.45 13.52 -2.33
CA ALA A 467 -20.20 14.46 -1.25
C ALA A 467 -18.70 14.60 -0.91
N TYR A 468 -17.93 13.50 -0.97
CA TYR A 468 -16.47 13.53 -0.89
C TYR A 468 -15.84 14.36 -2.02
N ALA A 469 -16.26 14.19 -3.27
CA ALA A 469 -15.75 14.97 -4.39
C ALA A 469 -16.04 16.47 -4.22
N LEU A 470 -17.24 16.82 -3.73
CA LEU A 470 -17.59 18.20 -3.38
C LEU A 470 -16.68 18.76 -2.28
N GLN A 471 -16.41 17.98 -1.23
CA GLN A 471 -15.47 18.36 -0.16
C GLN A 471 -14.03 18.56 -0.69
N CYS A 472 -13.63 17.79 -1.71
CA CYS A 472 -12.34 17.99 -2.38
C CYS A 472 -12.28 19.30 -3.18
N GLY A 473 -13.42 19.98 -3.38
CA GLY A 473 -13.52 21.22 -4.16
C GLY A 473 -13.82 21.00 -5.64
N ILE A 474 -14.36 19.83 -5.99
CA ILE A 474 -14.93 19.55 -7.32
C ILE A 474 -16.37 20.06 -7.33
N THR A 475 -16.77 20.73 -8.40
CA THR A 475 -18.10 21.32 -8.53
C THR A 475 -19.12 20.31 -9.08
N PRO A 476 -20.43 20.48 -8.80
CA PRO A 476 -21.46 19.64 -9.42
C PRO A 476 -21.38 19.63 -10.96
N SER A 477 -21.07 20.77 -11.58
CA SER A 477 -20.88 20.85 -13.05
C SER A 477 -19.69 20.05 -13.56
N GLU A 478 -18.60 19.94 -12.79
CA GLU A 478 -17.45 19.10 -13.14
C GLU A 478 -17.81 17.60 -13.05
N ILE A 479 -18.63 17.21 -12.06
CA ILE A 479 -19.13 15.84 -11.91
C ILE A 479 -20.06 15.48 -13.07
N GLU A 480 -20.99 16.37 -13.43
CA GLU A 480 -21.86 16.17 -14.60
C GLU A 480 -21.06 16.11 -15.91
N ALA A 481 -20.06 16.97 -16.08
CA ALA A 481 -19.18 16.91 -17.26
C ALA A 481 -18.44 15.57 -17.35
N PHE A 482 -18.02 15.00 -16.22
CA PHE A 482 -17.42 13.68 -16.17
C PHE A 482 -18.43 12.58 -16.53
N ARG A 483 -19.66 12.64 -16.02
CA ARG A 483 -20.74 11.70 -16.38
C ARG A 483 -21.08 11.77 -17.86
N ASP A 484 -21.17 12.96 -18.44
CA ASP A 484 -21.41 13.15 -19.88
C ASP A 484 -20.29 12.60 -20.74
N LEU A 485 -19.05 12.76 -20.30
CA LEU A 485 -17.88 12.20 -20.95
C LEU A 485 -17.86 10.67 -20.88
N MET A 486 -18.15 10.10 -19.71
CA MET A 486 -17.88 8.69 -19.43
C MET A 486 -19.09 7.77 -19.50
N LEU A 487 -20.32 8.26 -19.64
CA LEU A 487 -21.51 7.41 -19.78
C LEU A 487 -22.02 7.37 -21.23
N GLU A 488 -22.53 6.22 -21.69
CA GLU A 488 -23.17 6.01 -23.00
C GLU A 488 -24.51 5.28 -22.89
#